data_AF-F7GCF8-F1
#
_entry.id   AF-F7GCF8-F1
#
_cell.length_a   1.000
_cell.length_b   1.000
_cell.length_c   1.000
_cell.angle_alpha   90.00
_cell.angle_beta   90.00
_cell.angle_gamma   90.00
#
_symmetry.space_group_name_H-M   'P 1'
#
loop_
_entity.id
_entity.type
_entity.pdbx_description
1 polymer ?
#
loop_
_entity_poly.entity_id
_entity_poly.type
_entity_poly.pdbx_seq_one_letter_code
_entity_poly.pdbx_strand_id
1 'polypeptide(L)'
;MLSTFELITRSVVQELDRKGNLIPLESLIDADKFHCCFLVYKRESFFPFFKPRYCKTGLTMDDLLESQDELDYISTEVKKRKKYGVEENAEKKMNISLKLPQSISLEVNVDCNKGYDLQLQHFEISEKGKESLQLRKLKEEQPSLVQALKEKGKNLYIVVETVEMTEEQKVHRKYFLETLFQVVLEKIKLYNNNSCAVTIPSKSVLAFRTNLLVFEKECCRIFYSDDKNSFSLESGSGSRSGQTEELSQPLQNFNDLQMKLMDLNGELQDLEKDQRKNVLDSLVKHLKEGTLKELEERVMKVLLTEELDDSKDPVLSILFSSGGSFMAPKGDAILGFLQALIELKEERQMLLAVAVEEKLLSETMTLVKNILNQTSEREPKPFSLKADSIPHILVIMCDPEYQEDKELKVTWNSEACHLFCALYIALSVLLLLA
;
A
#
# COMPACT_ATOMS: atom_id res chain seq x y z
N MET A 1 -9.57 9.44 -5.31
CA MET A 1 -10.01 8.45 -6.29
C MET A 1 -8.90 7.44 -6.49
N LEU A 2 -9.25 6.19 -6.74
CA LEU A 2 -8.28 5.16 -7.09
C LEU A 2 -7.73 5.44 -8.50
N SER A 3 -6.46 5.09 -8.74
CA SER A 3 -5.89 5.17 -10.09
C SER A 3 -6.71 4.32 -11.07
N THR A 4 -6.67 4.64 -12.37
CA THR A 4 -7.38 3.85 -13.39
C THR A 4 -6.94 2.38 -13.35
N PHE A 5 -5.64 2.13 -13.15
CA PHE A 5 -5.09 0.78 -13.02
C PHE A 5 -5.61 0.07 -11.77
N GLU A 6 -5.55 0.70 -10.60
CA GLU A 6 -6.00 0.10 -9.33
C GLU A 6 -7.50 -0.24 -9.33
N LEU A 7 -8.33 0.56 -10.01
CA LEU A 7 -9.73 0.21 -10.20
C LEU A 7 -9.91 -1.04 -11.04
N ILE A 8 -9.18 -1.13 -12.16
CA ILE A 8 -9.23 -2.29 -13.03
C ILE A 8 -8.82 -3.53 -12.26
N THR A 9 -7.68 -3.51 -11.56
CA THR A 9 -7.19 -4.67 -10.81
C THR A 9 -8.15 -5.09 -9.70
N ARG A 10 -8.74 -4.14 -8.97
CA ARG A 10 -9.80 -4.42 -7.98
C ARG A 10 -11.04 -5.04 -8.62
N SER A 11 -11.50 -4.51 -9.75
CA SER A 11 -12.66 -5.07 -10.47
C SER A 11 -12.37 -6.47 -11.01
N VAL A 12 -11.16 -6.73 -11.53
CA VAL A 12 -10.71 -8.07 -11.93
C VAL A 12 -10.79 -9.04 -10.76
N VAL A 13 -10.25 -8.68 -9.58
CA VAL A 13 -10.32 -9.53 -8.39
C VAL A 13 -11.76 -9.75 -7.92
N GLN A 14 -12.59 -8.71 -7.96
CA GLN A 14 -14.02 -8.84 -7.59
C GLN A 14 -14.78 -9.80 -8.50
N GLU A 15 -14.44 -9.86 -9.79
CA GLU A 15 -15.08 -10.76 -10.74
C GLU A 15 -14.50 -12.18 -10.67
N LEU A 16 -13.18 -12.31 -10.49
CA LEU A 16 -12.49 -13.61 -10.53
C LEU A 16 -12.46 -14.34 -9.20
N ASP A 17 -12.28 -13.63 -8.09
CA ASP A 17 -12.03 -14.23 -6.78
C ASP A 17 -12.64 -13.40 -5.63
N ARG A 18 -13.92 -13.04 -5.77
CA ARG A 18 -14.64 -12.14 -4.83
C ARG A 18 -14.48 -12.47 -3.35
N LYS A 19 -14.32 -13.74 -3.02
CA LYS A 19 -14.23 -14.26 -1.63
C LYS A 19 -12.94 -15.04 -1.36
N GLY A 20 -12.03 -15.11 -2.32
CA GLY A 20 -10.74 -15.75 -2.08
C GLY A 20 -9.67 -14.74 -1.69
N ASN A 21 -8.42 -15.13 -1.94
CA ASN A 21 -7.24 -14.44 -1.42
C ASN A 21 -6.39 -13.83 -2.54
N LEU A 22 -6.95 -13.68 -3.75
CA LEU A 22 -6.29 -12.98 -4.83
C LEU A 22 -6.17 -11.48 -4.48
N ILE A 23 -4.98 -10.93 -4.62
CA ILE A 23 -4.64 -9.57 -4.20
C ILE A 23 -4.52 -8.69 -5.44
N PRO A 24 -5.30 -7.59 -5.55
CA PRO A 24 -5.19 -6.67 -6.68
C PRO A 24 -3.88 -5.88 -6.58
N LEU A 25 -3.17 -5.75 -7.69
CA LEU A 25 -1.97 -4.94 -7.74
C LEU A 25 -2.34 -3.45 -7.82
N GLU A 26 -1.69 -2.61 -7.01
CA GLU A 26 -2.01 -1.17 -6.93
C GLU A 26 -1.26 -0.31 -7.96
N SER A 27 -0.08 -0.77 -8.42
CA SER A 27 0.89 0.01 -9.19
C SER A 27 1.18 -0.65 -10.53
N LEU A 28 0.94 0.06 -11.64
CA LEU A 28 1.30 -0.42 -12.97
C LEU A 28 2.82 -0.49 -13.17
N ILE A 29 3.57 0.38 -12.51
CA ILE A 29 5.05 0.45 -12.58
C ILE A 29 5.69 -0.82 -12.01
N ASP A 30 4.97 -1.54 -11.16
CA ASP A 30 5.45 -2.76 -10.53
C ASP A 30 4.79 -4.02 -11.11
N ALA A 31 3.98 -3.88 -12.15
CA ALA A 31 3.24 -5.00 -12.75
C ALA A 31 4.14 -6.10 -13.33
N ASP A 32 5.42 -5.81 -13.56
CA ASP A 32 6.45 -6.75 -14.01
C ASP A 32 7.25 -7.39 -12.85
N LYS A 33 7.02 -6.98 -11.60
CA LYS A 33 7.79 -7.40 -10.42
C LYS A 33 7.03 -8.33 -9.47
N PHE A 34 5.85 -8.79 -9.89
CA PHE A 34 4.98 -9.67 -9.10
C PHE A 34 4.60 -10.94 -9.87
N HIS A 35 5.42 -11.40 -10.81
CA HIS A 35 5.18 -12.67 -11.51
C HIS A 35 5.33 -13.87 -10.58
N CYS A 36 4.79 -15.04 -10.97
CA CYS A 36 5.04 -16.29 -10.26
C CYS A 36 6.55 -16.51 -10.01
N CYS A 37 6.87 -17.10 -8.85
CA CYS A 37 8.23 -17.30 -8.33
C CYS A 37 8.99 -16.04 -7.92
N PHE A 38 8.40 -14.85 -8.01
CA PHE A 38 8.96 -13.66 -7.39
C PHE A 38 8.78 -13.70 -5.88
N LEU A 39 9.74 -13.08 -5.19
CA LEU A 39 9.76 -12.97 -3.75
C LEU A 39 9.25 -11.61 -3.32
N VAL A 40 8.38 -11.61 -2.32
CA VAL A 40 7.80 -10.41 -1.73
C VAL A 40 7.84 -10.55 -0.22
N TYR A 41 7.90 -9.44 0.50
CA TYR A 41 7.72 -9.47 1.95
C TYR A 41 6.43 -8.73 2.31
N LYS A 42 5.76 -9.20 3.36
CA LYS A 42 4.55 -8.59 3.86
C LYS A 42 4.93 -7.44 4.77
N ARG A 43 4.51 -6.24 4.42
CA ARG A 43 4.57 -5.08 5.29
C ARG A 43 3.38 -5.09 6.21
N GLU A 44 3.68 -5.11 7.51
CA GLU A 44 2.68 -4.96 8.56
C GLU A 44 2.17 -3.53 8.60
N SER A 45 0.87 -3.41 8.86
CA SER A 45 0.22 -2.13 9.06
C SER A 45 0.48 -1.65 10.48
N PHE A 46 0.96 -0.41 10.62
CA PHE A 46 1.12 0.23 11.93
C PHE A 46 -0.23 0.40 12.64
N PHE A 47 -1.31 0.54 11.86
CA PHE A 47 -2.68 0.61 12.34
C PHE A 47 -3.52 -0.56 11.81
N PRO A 48 -4.31 -1.25 12.66
CA PRO A 48 -5.01 -2.50 12.32
C PRO A 48 -6.09 -2.35 11.22
N PHE A 49 -6.55 -1.13 10.94
CA PHE A 49 -7.55 -0.88 9.89
C PHE A 49 -6.92 -0.69 8.50
N PHE A 50 -5.59 -0.50 8.40
CA PHE A 50 -4.91 -0.48 7.11
C PHE A 50 -4.63 -1.91 6.65
N LYS A 51 -4.86 -2.18 5.36
CA LYS A 51 -4.55 -3.50 4.80
C LYS A 51 -3.03 -3.68 4.70
N PRO A 52 -2.48 -4.83 5.12
CA PRO A 52 -1.09 -5.16 4.86
C PRO A 52 -0.78 -5.07 3.36
N ARG A 53 0.41 -4.59 3.02
CA ARG A 53 0.86 -4.50 1.63
C ARG A 53 2.02 -5.45 1.39
N TYR A 54 2.09 -6.01 0.19
CA TYR A 54 3.23 -6.81 -0.22
C TYR A 54 4.22 -5.92 -0.97
N CYS A 55 5.46 -5.94 -0.52
CA CYS A 55 6.54 -5.15 -1.09
C CYS A 55 7.44 -6.05 -1.95
N LYS A 56 7.76 -5.55 -3.14
CA LYS A 56 8.66 -6.22 -4.10
C LYS A 56 10.08 -6.30 -3.54
N THR A 57 10.74 -7.44 -3.72
CA THR A 57 12.17 -7.58 -3.36
C THR A 57 13.09 -7.43 -4.58
N GLY A 58 12.56 -7.59 -5.78
CA GLY A 58 13.35 -7.75 -7.00
C GLY A 58 14.04 -9.12 -7.12
N LEU A 59 13.85 -10.01 -6.15
CA LEU A 59 14.40 -11.36 -6.11
C LEU A 59 13.37 -12.39 -6.57
N THR A 60 13.87 -13.52 -7.00
CA THR A 60 13.12 -14.70 -7.45
C THR A 60 13.63 -15.95 -6.72
N MET A 61 12.91 -17.06 -6.84
CA MET A 61 13.37 -18.34 -6.28
C MET A 61 14.74 -18.80 -6.80
N ASP A 62 15.15 -18.42 -8.03
CA ASP A 62 16.48 -18.77 -8.57
C ASP A 62 17.60 -18.00 -7.86
N ASP A 63 17.29 -16.88 -7.23
CA ASP A 63 18.27 -16.12 -6.48
C ASP A 63 18.63 -16.82 -5.15
N LEU A 64 17.71 -17.63 -4.60
CA LEU A 64 17.89 -18.35 -3.33
C LEU A 64 18.41 -19.78 -3.49
N LEU A 65 18.08 -20.44 -4.60
CA LEU A 65 18.31 -21.88 -4.79
C LEU A 65 19.53 -22.17 -5.66
N GLU A 66 20.28 -23.22 -5.33
CA GLU A 66 21.36 -23.71 -6.18
C GLU A 66 20.84 -24.13 -7.57
N SER A 67 21.64 -23.89 -8.60
CA SER A 67 21.35 -24.43 -9.92
C SER A 67 21.51 -25.95 -9.90
N GLN A 68 20.52 -26.68 -10.41
CA GLN A 68 20.75 -28.08 -10.80
C GLN A 68 21.68 -28.09 -12.02
N ASP A 69 22.75 -28.88 -11.96
CA ASP A 69 23.74 -28.93 -13.03
C ASP A 69 23.19 -29.40 -14.38
N GLU A 70 23.74 -28.75 -15.41
CA GLU A 70 23.83 -29.08 -16.83
C GLU A 70 22.54 -29.37 -17.62
N LEU A 71 21.77 -28.32 -17.99
CA LEU A 71 21.27 -28.14 -19.39
C LEU A 71 20.36 -26.93 -19.65
N ASP A 72 20.22 -25.93 -18.77
CA ASP A 72 19.30 -24.80 -19.03
C ASP A 72 19.97 -23.43 -18.99
N TYR A 73 20.89 -23.20 -19.93
CA TYR A 73 21.46 -21.88 -20.21
C TYR A 73 20.93 -21.30 -21.51
N ILE A 74 19.64 -20.92 -21.57
CA ILE A 74 19.13 -19.93 -22.55
C ILE A 74 17.99 -19.13 -21.92
N SER A 75 18.19 -17.81 -21.80
CA SER A 75 17.21 -16.82 -21.31
C SER A 75 16.01 -16.67 -22.24
N THR A 76 14.80 -16.89 -21.69
CA THR A 76 13.52 -16.26 -22.06
C THR A 76 12.58 -16.41 -20.85
N GLU A 77 11.73 -15.43 -20.55
CA GLU A 77 10.76 -15.47 -19.44
C GLU A 77 9.90 -16.76 -19.45
N VAL A 78 9.59 -17.27 -20.65
CA VAL A 78 8.82 -18.50 -20.86
C VAL A 78 9.60 -19.75 -20.41
N LYS A 79 10.92 -19.80 -20.63
CA LYS A 79 11.76 -20.91 -20.13
C LYS A 79 11.93 -20.85 -18.61
N LYS A 80 12.05 -19.64 -18.03
CA LYS A 80 12.07 -19.47 -16.57
C LYS A 80 10.78 -20.03 -15.94
N ARG A 81 9.60 -19.72 -16.49
CA ARG A 81 8.31 -20.28 -16.01
C ARG A 81 8.28 -21.81 -16.10
N LYS A 82 8.74 -22.39 -17.21
CA LYS A 82 8.83 -23.85 -17.37
C LYS A 82 9.81 -24.51 -16.41
N LYS A 83 10.95 -23.85 -16.09
CA LYS A 83 11.97 -24.34 -15.16
C LYS A 83 11.47 -24.56 -13.73
N TYR A 84 10.44 -23.82 -13.31
CA TYR A 84 9.83 -23.94 -11.97
C TYR A 84 8.53 -24.73 -11.96
N GLY A 85 8.16 -25.39 -13.06
CA GLY A 85 6.87 -26.04 -13.18
C GLY A 85 5.69 -25.07 -13.05
N VAL A 86 5.82 -23.83 -13.53
CA VAL A 86 4.67 -22.92 -13.67
C VAL A 86 3.87 -23.42 -14.87
N GLU A 87 2.63 -23.83 -14.61
CA GLU A 87 1.72 -24.25 -15.66
C GLU A 87 0.97 -23.02 -16.17
N GLU A 88 1.09 -22.78 -17.48
CA GLU A 88 0.21 -21.85 -18.19
C GLU A 88 -1.06 -22.63 -18.53
N ASN A 89 -2.12 -22.42 -17.76
CA ASN A 89 -3.38 -23.09 -17.98
C ASN A 89 -4.12 -22.40 -19.15
N ALA A 90 -3.78 -22.83 -20.37
CA ALA A 90 -4.36 -22.32 -21.62
C ALA A 90 -5.89 -22.51 -21.74
N GLU A 91 -6.53 -23.25 -20.83
CA GLU A 91 -7.99 -23.38 -20.72
C GLU A 91 -8.69 -22.10 -20.22
N LYS A 92 -7.96 -21.09 -19.74
CA LYS A 92 -8.50 -19.83 -19.21
C LYS A 92 -7.84 -18.60 -19.84
N LYS A 93 -7.80 -18.49 -21.18
CA LYS A 93 -7.86 -17.16 -21.79
C LYS A 93 -9.22 -16.57 -21.43
N MET A 94 -9.25 -15.77 -20.36
CA MET A 94 -10.48 -15.20 -19.83
C MET A 94 -10.70 -13.85 -20.51
N ASN A 95 -11.79 -13.73 -21.24
CA ASN A 95 -12.28 -12.42 -21.68
C ASN A 95 -13.22 -11.90 -20.59
N ILE A 96 -12.77 -10.91 -19.85
CA ILE A 96 -13.59 -10.29 -18.79
C ILE A 96 -14.10 -8.96 -19.29
N SER A 97 -15.42 -8.82 -19.37
CA SER A 97 -16.07 -7.53 -19.61
C SER A 97 -16.30 -6.83 -18.28
N LEU A 98 -15.45 -5.85 -17.96
CA LEU A 98 -15.54 -5.09 -16.72
C LEU A 98 -16.39 -3.84 -16.92
N LYS A 99 -17.39 -3.69 -16.06
CA LYS A 99 -18.07 -2.40 -15.83
C LYS A 99 -17.38 -1.71 -14.66
N LEU A 100 -16.64 -0.64 -14.95
CA LEU A 100 -16.03 0.15 -13.88
C LEU A 100 -17.14 0.85 -13.07
N PRO A 101 -17.07 0.83 -11.73
CA PRO A 101 -18.01 1.56 -10.90
C PRO A 101 -17.91 3.06 -11.18
N GLN A 102 -19.06 3.71 -11.28
CA GLN A 102 -19.16 5.17 -11.23
C GLN A 102 -18.64 5.62 -9.87
N SER A 103 -17.67 6.53 -9.84
CA SER A 103 -17.33 7.23 -8.61
C SER A 103 -18.44 8.24 -8.33
N ILE A 104 -19.38 7.85 -7.47
CA ILE A 104 -20.43 8.63 -6.81
C ILE A 104 -21.48 9.24 -7.75
N SER A 105 -22.73 8.87 -7.48
CA SER A 105 -23.92 9.29 -8.19
C SER A 105 -24.49 10.58 -7.62
N LEU A 106 -24.50 11.65 -8.42
CA LEU A 106 -25.58 12.64 -8.40
C LEU A 106 -26.02 12.89 -9.84
N GLU A 107 -27.34 12.97 -10.03
CA GLU A 107 -28.06 12.88 -11.30
C GLU A 107 -27.57 13.87 -12.36
N VAL A 108 -26.68 13.41 -13.24
CA VAL A 108 -26.59 13.94 -14.60
C VAL A 108 -26.39 12.76 -15.55
N ASN A 109 -27.34 12.63 -16.48
CA ASN A 109 -27.36 11.63 -17.55
C ASN A 109 -26.17 11.86 -18.50
N VAL A 110 -25.00 11.30 -18.16
CA VAL A 110 -23.86 11.22 -19.06
C VAL A 110 -23.46 9.75 -19.20
N ASP A 111 -23.67 9.21 -20.40
CA ASP A 111 -23.29 7.85 -20.80
C ASP A 111 -21.76 7.65 -20.67
N CYS A 112 -21.32 7.20 -19.50
CA CYS A 112 -19.94 6.76 -19.26
C CYS A 112 -19.79 5.23 -19.28
N ASN A 113 -20.83 4.49 -19.69
CA ASN A 113 -20.91 3.04 -19.60
C ASN A 113 -20.22 2.32 -20.76
N LYS A 114 -18.92 2.56 -20.97
CA LYS A 114 -18.11 1.69 -21.84
C LYS A 114 -17.47 0.63 -20.97
N GLY A 115 -17.99 -0.59 -21.03
CA GLY A 115 -17.33 -1.76 -20.49
C GLY A 115 -16.00 -2.01 -21.21
N TYR A 116 -15.02 -2.53 -20.48
CA TYR A 116 -13.73 -2.93 -21.06
C TYR A 116 -13.68 -4.44 -21.15
N ASP A 117 -13.45 -4.97 -22.34
CA ASP A 117 -13.16 -6.38 -22.52
C ASP A 117 -11.64 -6.57 -22.39
N LEU A 118 -11.21 -7.12 -21.24
CA LEU A 118 -9.82 -7.45 -20.97
C LEU A 118 -9.57 -8.91 -21.32
N GLN A 119 -8.48 -9.20 -22.03
CA GLN A 119 -8.02 -10.56 -22.26
C GLN A 119 -6.96 -10.93 -21.23
N LEU A 120 -7.28 -11.86 -20.33
CA LEU A 120 -6.43 -12.24 -19.21
C LEU A 120 -5.96 -13.69 -19.33
N GLN A 121 -4.78 -13.93 -18.77
CA GLN A 121 -4.20 -15.26 -18.56
C GLN A 121 -3.97 -15.51 -17.08
N HIS A 122 -4.15 -16.76 -16.68
CA HIS A 122 -3.91 -17.23 -15.31
C HIS A 122 -2.68 -18.13 -15.29
N PHE A 123 -1.79 -17.88 -14.34
CA PHE A 123 -0.58 -18.68 -14.11
C PHE A 123 -0.57 -19.17 -12.68
N GLU A 124 -0.18 -20.43 -12.48
CA GLU A 124 -0.01 -21.03 -11.17
C GLU A 124 1.23 -21.95 -11.14
N ILE A 125 1.94 -21.96 -10.02
CA ILE A 125 2.97 -22.98 -9.80
C ILE A 125 2.29 -24.34 -9.61
N SER A 126 2.55 -25.29 -10.50
CA SER A 126 2.02 -26.66 -10.37
C SER A 126 2.48 -27.33 -9.08
N GLU A 127 1.74 -28.33 -8.62
CA GLU A 127 2.16 -29.13 -7.45
C GLU A 127 3.54 -29.78 -7.67
N LYS A 128 3.82 -30.28 -8.88
CA LYS A 128 5.15 -30.78 -9.25
C LYS A 128 6.23 -29.70 -9.15
N GLY A 129 5.90 -28.47 -9.56
CA GLY A 129 6.75 -27.30 -9.42
C GLY A 129 7.06 -27.01 -7.95
N LYS A 130 6.04 -26.97 -7.09
CA LYS A 130 6.18 -26.77 -5.64
C LYS A 130 7.05 -27.87 -4.99
N GLU A 131 6.83 -29.13 -5.34
CA GLU A 131 7.65 -30.26 -4.87
C GLU A 131 9.11 -30.11 -5.30
N SER A 132 9.36 -29.74 -6.56
CA SER A 132 10.71 -29.58 -7.09
C SER A 132 11.49 -28.46 -6.39
N LEU A 133 10.82 -27.38 -5.99
CA LEU A 133 11.44 -26.28 -5.23
C LEU A 133 11.93 -26.75 -3.86
N GLN A 134 11.19 -27.65 -3.20
CA GLN A 134 11.55 -28.17 -1.87
C GLN A 134 12.73 -29.13 -1.90
N LEU A 135 12.99 -29.77 -3.04
CA LEU A 135 14.11 -30.71 -3.22
C LEU A 135 15.42 -29.98 -3.53
N ARG A 136 15.38 -28.70 -3.89
CA ARG A 136 16.57 -27.91 -4.20
C ARG A 136 17.20 -27.37 -2.93
N LYS A 137 18.54 -27.37 -2.92
CA LYS A 137 19.33 -26.79 -1.85
C LYS A 137 19.34 -25.27 -1.96
N LEU A 138 19.35 -24.61 -0.81
CA LEU A 138 19.62 -23.18 -0.71
C LEU A 138 21.09 -22.92 -1.04
N LYS A 139 21.37 -21.81 -1.72
CA LYS A 139 22.74 -21.33 -1.90
C LYS A 139 23.38 -21.05 -0.55
N GLU A 140 24.67 -21.32 -0.43
CA GLU A 140 25.46 -20.98 0.77
C GLU A 140 25.38 -19.48 1.08
N GLU A 141 25.57 -18.63 0.06
CA GLU A 141 25.44 -17.18 0.18
C GLU A 141 24.02 -16.73 -0.22
N GLN A 142 23.26 -16.26 0.76
CA GLN A 142 21.94 -15.67 0.54
C GLN A 142 22.04 -14.18 0.19
N PRO A 143 21.15 -13.63 -0.66
CA PRO A 143 21.13 -12.21 -0.98
C PRO A 143 21.05 -11.33 0.29
N SER A 144 21.74 -10.19 0.29
CA SER A 144 21.83 -9.29 1.45
C SER A 144 20.45 -8.86 1.97
N LEU A 145 19.49 -8.62 1.08
CA LEU A 145 18.11 -8.29 1.47
C LEU A 145 17.43 -9.42 2.25
N VAL A 146 17.68 -10.68 1.90
CA VAL A 146 17.12 -11.85 2.62
C VAL A 146 17.74 -11.97 4.00
N GLN A 147 19.05 -11.69 4.12
CA GLN A 147 19.73 -11.64 5.40
C GLN A 147 19.17 -10.52 6.29
N ALA A 148 18.98 -9.32 5.73
CA ALA A 148 18.35 -8.21 6.44
C ALA A 148 16.93 -8.55 6.92
N LEU A 149 16.11 -9.18 6.07
CA LEU A 149 14.76 -9.63 6.47
C LEU A 149 14.83 -10.68 7.60
N LYS A 150 15.79 -11.61 7.55
CA LYS A 150 16.03 -12.60 8.61
C LYS A 150 16.41 -11.94 9.92
N GLU A 151 17.36 -11.00 9.91
CA GLU A 151 17.81 -10.25 11.09
C GLU A 151 16.69 -9.42 11.72
N LYS A 152 15.81 -8.85 10.89
CA LYS A 152 14.63 -8.08 11.33
C LYS A 152 13.42 -8.95 11.64
N GLY A 153 13.51 -10.27 11.53
CA GLY A 153 12.42 -11.21 11.78
C GLY A 153 11.21 -11.05 10.86
N LYS A 154 11.41 -10.50 9.65
CA LYS A 154 10.33 -10.25 8.68
C LYS A 154 10.10 -11.47 7.80
N ASN A 155 8.83 -11.81 7.58
CA ASN A 155 8.46 -12.95 6.75
C ASN A 155 8.65 -12.66 5.25
N LEU A 156 9.13 -13.69 4.54
CA LEU A 156 9.29 -13.73 3.10
C LEU A 156 8.26 -14.65 2.48
N TYR A 157 7.69 -14.22 1.36
CA TYR A 157 6.62 -14.87 0.65
C TYR A 157 7.00 -15.07 -0.81
N ILE A 158 6.44 -16.10 -1.42
CA ILE A 158 6.56 -16.38 -2.84
C ILE A 158 5.23 -16.11 -3.52
N VAL A 159 5.25 -15.46 -4.68
CA VAL A 159 4.08 -15.36 -5.55
C VAL A 159 3.85 -16.72 -6.22
N VAL A 160 2.72 -17.35 -5.92
CA VAL A 160 2.37 -18.71 -6.39
C VAL A 160 1.38 -18.71 -7.56
N GLU A 161 0.61 -17.62 -7.69
CA GLU A 161 -0.44 -17.48 -8.69
C GLU A 161 -0.50 -16.04 -9.18
N THR A 162 -0.70 -15.83 -10.48
CA THR A 162 -0.87 -14.50 -11.08
C THR A 162 -1.96 -14.47 -12.14
N VAL A 163 -2.62 -13.32 -12.24
CA VAL A 163 -3.50 -12.96 -13.36
C VAL A 163 -2.81 -11.86 -14.16
N GLU A 164 -2.56 -12.12 -15.43
CA GLU A 164 -1.77 -11.26 -16.31
C GLU A 164 -2.55 -10.84 -17.56
N MET A 165 -2.19 -9.67 -18.12
CA MET A 165 -2.70 -9.24 -19.41
C MET A 165 -2.16 -10.11 -20.55
N THR A 166 -3.03 -10.52 -21.47
CA THR A 166 -2.60 -11.26 -22.67
C THR A 166 -2.00 -10.32 -23.72
N GLU A 167 -2.65 -9.17 -23.92
CA GLU A 167 -2.31 -8.18 -24.93
C GLU A 167 -2.25 -6.79 -24.30
N GLU A 168 -1.54 -5.87 -24.94
CA GLU A 168 -1.52 -4.48 -24.51
C GLU A 168 -2.89 -3.83 -24.70
N GLN A 169 -3.37 -3.09 -23.70
CA GLN A 169 -4.65 -2.42 -23.76
C GLN A 169 -4.59 -0.98 -23.24
N LYS A 170 -5.14 -0.07 -24.03
CA LYS A 170 -5.26 1.34 -23.65
C LYS A 170 -6.64 1.63 -23.08
N VAL A 171 -6.68 1.97 -21.80
CA VAL A 171 -7.90 2.28 -21.06
C VAL A 171 -8.02 3.78 -20.87
N HIS A 172 -9.16 4.36 -21.28
CA HIS A 172 -9.42 5.79 -21.15
C HIS A 172 -10.47 6.04 -20.09
N ARG A 173 -10.07 6.68 -19.01
CA ARG A 173 -10.98 7.11 -17.96
C ARG A 173 -11.27 8.59 -18.10
N LYS A 174 -12.55 8.94 -18.10
CA LYS A 174 -12.98 10.31 -17.83
C LYS A 174 -13.22 10.43 -16.34
N TYR A 175 -12.58 11.40 -15.72
CA TYR A 175 -12.89 11.77 -14.35
C TYR A 175 -14.17 12.59 -14.37
N PHE A 176 -15.16 12.16 -13.60
CA PHE A 176 -16.27 13.02 -13.22
C PHE A 176 -15.97 13.47 -11.79
N LEU A 177 -15.60 14.73 -11.64
CA LEU A 177 -15.59 15.38 -10.33
C LEU A 177 -16.96 16.03 -10.18
N GLU A 178 -17.59 15.86 -9.02
CA GLU A 178 -18.83 16.58 -8.73
C GLU A 178 -18.58 18.09 -8.87
N THR A 179 -19.60 18.80 -9.37
CA THR A 179 -19.59 20.25 -9.57
C THR A 179 -19.17 21.04 -8.32
N LEU A 180 -19.38 20.48 -7.13
CA LEU A 180 -19.00 21.06 -5.84
C LEU A 180 -17.49 21.22 -5.66
N PHE A 181 -16.70 20.26 -6.15
CA PHE A 181 -15.24 20.29 -5.98
C PHE A 181 -14.56 21.13 -7.06
N GLN A 182 -15.22 21.34 -8.21
CA GLN A 182 -14.66 22.03 -9.35
C GLN A 182 -14.32 23.49 -9.04
N VAL A 183 -15.21 24.20 -8.32
CA VAL A 183 -15.00 25.61 -7.94
C VAL A 183 -13.82 25.80 -6.99
N VAL A 184 -13.57 24.85 -6.08
CA VAL A 184 -12.46 24.91 -5.14
C VAL A 184 -11.16 24.45 -5.81
N LEU A 185 -11.19 23.39 -6.62
CA LEU A 185 -10.02 22.91 -7.37
C LEU A 185 -9.55 23.91 -8.43
N GLU A 186 -10.48 24.64 -9.07
CA GLU A 186 -10.16 25.74 -10.01
C GLU A 186 -9.46 26.90 -9.30
N LYS A 187 -9.89 27.27 -8.08
CA LYS A 187 -9.23 28.31 -7.27
C LYS A 187 -7.80 27.96 -6.89
N ILE A 188 -7.52 26.67 -6.68
CA ILE A 188 -6.19 26.17 -6.30
C ILE A 188 -5.33 25.87 -7.55
N LYS A 189 -5.81 26.17 -8.77
CA LYS A 189 -5.18 25.78 -10.06
C LYS A 189 -4.87 24.27 -10.12
N LEU A 190 -5.64 23.46 -9.42
CA LEU A 190 -5.28 22.08 -9.08
C LEU A 190 -5.86 21.05 -10.05
N TYR A 191 -6.23 21.41 -11.29
CA TYR A 191 -6.05 20.60 -12.51
C TYR A 191 -6.78 21.18 -13.72
N ASN A 192 -6.22 20.92 -14.91
CA ASN A 192 -6.88 21.05 -16.21
C ASN A 192 -7.66 19.78 -16.54
N ASN A 193 -8.86 19.97 -17.08
CA ASN A 193 -9.81 18.97 -17.55
C ASN A 193 -9.16 17.95 -18.51
N ASN A 194 -8.76 16.76 -18.05
CA ASN A 194 -8.11 15.75 -18.90
C ASN A 194 -8.64 14.35 -18.62
N SER A 195 -9.17 13.70 -19.66
CA SER A 195 -9.30 12.25 -19.69
C SER A 195 -7.93 11.60 -19.40
N CYS A 196 -7.84 10.73 -18.41
CA CYS A 196 -6.63 9.97 -18.15
C CYS A 196 -6.66 8.67 -18.95
N ALA A 197 -5.70 8.52 -19.84
CA ALA A 197 -5.49 7.28 -20.56
C ALA A 197 -4.31 6.54 -19.94
N VAL A 198 -4.52 5.28 -19.57
CA VAL A 198 -3.46 4.39 -19.10
C VAL A 198 -3.32 3.27 -20.12
N THR A 199 -2.09 3.05 -20.59
CA THR A 199 -1.76 1.90 -21.44
C THR A 199 -1.18 0.81 -20.55
N ILE A 200 -1.85 -0.34 -20.49
CA ILE A 200 -1.41 -1.50 -19.71
C ILE A 200 -0.73 -2.46 -20.70
N PRO A 201 0.59 -2.69 -20.59
CA PRO A 201 1.31 -3.61 -21.48
C PRO A 201 0.82 -5.06 -21.39
N SER A 202 1.10 -5.84 -22.44
CA SER A 202 0.96 -7.30 -22.38
C SER A 202 1.84 -7.88 -21.26
N LYS A 203 1.40 -8.98 -20.66
CA LYS A 203 2.01 -9.69 -19.52
C LYS A 203 2.01 -8.92 -18.20
N SER A 204 1.50 -7.69 -18.12
CA SER A 204 1.39 -6.99 -16.85
C SER A 204 0.53 -7.78 -15.85
N VAL A 205 1.06 -8.01 -14.65
CA VAL A 205 0.33 -8.63 -13.54
C VAL A 205 -0.73 -7.67 -13.04
N LEU A 206 -1.98 -8.12 -13.03
CA LEU A 206 -3.11 -7.37 -12.49
C LEU A 206 -3.43 -7.79 -11.06
N ALA A 207 -3.24 -9.06 -10.74
CA ALA A 207 -3.51 -9.61 -9.43
C ALA A 207 -2.62 -10.83 -9.16
N PHE A 208 -2.35 -11.10 -7.89
CA PHE A 208 -1.44 -12.16 -7.48
C PHE A 208 -1.87 -12.83 -6.17
N ARG A 209 -1.42 -14.06 -5.93
CA ARG A 209 -1.54 -14.76 -4.65
C ARG A 209 -0.16 -15.11 -4.13
N THR A 210 0.01 -14.99 -2.83
CA THR A 210 1.27 -15.29 -2.13
C THR A 210 1.10 -16.42 -1.14
N ASN A 211 2.16 -17.21 -0.98
CA ASN A 211 2.29 -18.18 0.10
C ASN A 211 3.56 -17.88 0.90
N LEU A 212 3.54 -18.23 2.19
CA LEU A 212 4.70 -18.06 3.07
C LEU A 212 5.84 -18.99 2.64
N LEU A 213 7.07 -18.47 2.61
CA LEU A 213 8.28 -19.27 2.42
C LEU A 213 8.95 -19.50 3.77
N VAL A 214 9.12 -20.76 4.17
CA VAL A 214 9.78 -21.15 5.42
C VAL A 214 11.13 -21.79 5.10
N PHE A 215 12.17 -21.23 5.70
CA PHE A 215 13.55 -21.67 5.55
C PHE A 215 13.88 -22.74 6.61
N GLU A 216 14.31 -23.89 6.12
CA GLU A 216 14.90 -24.98 6.90
C GLU A 216 16.43 -24.98 6.69
N LYS A 217 17.16 -25.89 7.35
CA LYS A 217 18.64 -25.87 7.34
C LYS A 217 19.26 -25.93 5.95
N GLU A 218 18.67 -26.69 5.03
CA GLU A 218 19.25 -26.94 3.70
C GLU A 218 18.30 -26.60 2.55
N CYS A 219 17.02 -26.33 2.82
CA CYS A 219 16.01 -26.08 1.81
C CYS A 219 14.96 -25.08 2.31
N CYS A 220 14.03 -24.69 1.43
CA CYS A 220 12.87 -23.89 1.80
C CYS A 220 11.58 -24.58 1.36
N ARG A 221 10.50 -24.37 2.12
CA ARG A 221 9.17 -24.94 1.85
C ARG A 221 8.12 -23.86 1.76
N ILE A 222 7.15 -24.08 0.88
CA ILE A 222 6.01 -23.19 0.66
C ILE A 222 4.87 -23.63 1.58
N PHE A 223 4.37 -22.71 2.39
CA PHE A 223 3.25 -22.93 3.32
C PHE A 223 2.04 -22.09 2.93
N TYR A 224 0.86 -22.69 3.03
CA TYR A 224 -0.43 -22.05 2.69
C TYR A 224 -0.99 -21.18 3.83
N SER A 225 -0.38 -21.25 5.01
CA SER A 225 -0.83 -20.59 6.23
C SER A 225 0.27 -19.69 6.79
N ASP A 226 -0.14 -18.58 7.39
CA ASP A 226 0.71 -17.58 8.02
C ASP A 226 1.02 -17.92 9.50
N ASP A 227 0.64 -19.11 9.98
CA ASP A 227 0.86 -19.57 11.37
C ASP A 227 2.34 -19.87 11.70
N LYS A 228 3.24 -19.66 10.75
CA LYS A 228 4.68 -19.88 10.88
C LYS A 228 5.45 -18.61 10.54
N ASN A 229 6.69 -18.57 10.99
CA ASN A 229 7.66 -17.57 10.55
C ASN A 229 8.54 -18.14 9.44
N SER A 230 8.95 -17.28 8.53
CA SER A 230 9.87 -17.65 7.45
C SER A 230 11.21 -18.14 7.99
N PHE A 231 11.70 -17.52 9.07
CA PHE A 231 12.99 -17.83 9.65
C PHE A 231 12.78 -18.40 11.06
N SER A 232 13.44 -19.52 11.35
CA SER A 232 13.45 -20.07 12.71
C SER A 232 14.25 -19.13 13.62
N LEU A 233 13.69 -18.74 14.78
CA LEU A 233 14.43 -18.00 15.80
C LEU A 233 15.54 -18.90 16.35
N GLU A 234 16.79 -18.56 16.10
CA GLU A 234 17.90 -19.14 16.83
C GLU A 234 17.94 -18.51 18.23
N SER A 235 17.84 -19.34 19.28
CA SER A 235 17.67 -18.96 20.69
C SER A 235 18.87 -18.26 21.35
N GLY A 236 19.52 -17.30 20.68
CA GLY A 236 20.80 -16.72 21.10
C GLY A 236 20.98 -15.21 21.02
N SER A 237 20.08 -14.44 20.38
CA SER A 237 20.20 -12.98 20.38
C SER A 237 19.33 -12.36 21.48
N GLY A 238 20.00 -11.76 22.47
CA GLY A 238 19.34 -11.07 23.57
C GLY A 238 18.48 -9.90 23.07
N SER A 239 17.21 -9.95 23.42
CA SER A 239 16.31 -8.80 23.57
C SER A 239 16.18 -7.85 22.38
N ARG A 240 15.35 -8.21 21.41
CA ARG A 240 14.13 -7.43 21.08
C ARG A 240 12.99 -8.41 20.89
N SER A 241 11.90 -8.15 21.59
CA SER A 241 10.72 -8.99 21.79
C SER A 241 10.37 -9.91 20.62
N GLY A 242 10.28 -11.21 20.92
CA GLY A 242 9.35 -12.08 20.21
C GLY A 242 7.94 -11.54 20.43
N GLN A 243 7.49 -10.69 19.51
CA GLN A 243 6.07 -10.57 19.24
C GLN A 243 5.76 -11.65 18.22
N THR A 244 5.52 -12.87 18.71
CA THR A 244 4.49 -13.71 18.14
C THR A 244 3.31 -12.80 17.86
N GLU A 245 2.94 -12.61 16.59
CA GLU A 245 1.72 -11.93 16.15
C GLU A 245 1.02 -11.20 17.30
N GLU A 246 1.58 -10.06 17.75
CA GLU A 246 0.76 -9.15 18.53
C GLU A 246 -0.23 -8.66 17.48
N LEU A 247 -1.31 -9.45 17.32
CA LEU A 247 -2.60 -9.05 16.83
C LEU A 247 -2.77 -7.66 17.40
N SER A 248 -2.43 -6.67 16.57
CA SER A 248 -2.46 -5.27 16.93
C SER A 248 -3.79 -5.11 17.63
N GLN A 249 -3.78 -4.89 18.96
CA GLN A 249 -5.00 -4.95 19.73
C GLN A 249 -6.05 -4.18 18.94
N PRO A 250 -7.18 -4.83 18.60
CA PRO A 250 -8.11 -4.23 17.67
C PRO A 250 -8.43 -2.84 18.22
N LEU A 251 -8.17 -1.79 17.43
CA LEU A 251 -8.51 -0.44 17.85
C LEU A 251 -10.04 -0.42 17.95
N GLN A 252 -10.56 -0.43 19.17
CA GLN A 252 -11.99 -0.60 19.41
C GLN A 252 -12.72 0.74 19.39
N ASN A 253 -11.98 1.83 19.61
CA ASN A 253 -12.53 3.18 19.71
C ASN A 253 -11.46 4.25 19.44
N PHE A 254 -11.91 5.51 19.44
CA PHE A 254 -11.05 6.66 19.17
C PHE A 254 -9.96 6.90 20.25
N ASN A 255 -10.19 6.54 21.50
CA ASN A 255 -9.19 6.69 22.56
C ASN A 255 -8.00 5.76 22.33
N ASP A 256 -8.24 4.53 21.86
CA ASP A 256 -7.18 3.59 21.51
C ASP A 256 -6.29 4.16 20.38
N LEU A 257 -6.91 4.82 19.40
CA LEU A 257 -6.19 5.50 18.31
C LEU A 257 -5.35 6.67 18.86
N GLN A 258 -5.88 7.44 19.80
CA GLN A 258 -5.16 8.53 20.44
C GLN A 258 -3.94 8.04 21.22
N MET A 259 -4.03 6.92 21.94
CA MET A 259 -2.90 6.32 22.66
C MET A 259 -1.77 5.93 21.70
N LYS A 260 -2.08 5.18 20.64
CA LYS A 260 -1.08 4.81 19.62
C LYS A 260 -0.43 6.03 18.96
N LEU A 261 -1.17 7.13 18.81
CA LEU A 261 -0.65 8.38 18.28
C LEU A 261 0.25 9.13 19.24
N MET A 262 0.06 8.99 20.55
CA MET A 262 1.01 9.55 21.52
C MET A 262 2.37 8.89 21.40
N ASP A 263 2.41 7.58 21.22
CA ASP A 263 3.66 6.84 20.99
C ASP A 263 4.35 7.32 19.70
N LEU A 264 3.60 7.37 18.59
CA LEU A 264 4.12 7.84 17.29
C LEU A 264 4.63 9.29 17.35
N ASN A 265 3.84 10.20 17.94
CA ASN A 265 4.24 11.60 18.06
C ASN A 265 5.42 11.78 19.02
N GLY A 266 5.52 10.95 20.07
CA GLY A 266 6.60 10.99 21.05
C GLY A 266 7.97 10.81 20.40
N GLU A 267 8.07 9.88 19.44
CA GLU A 267 9.32 9.63 18.68
C GLU A 267 9.74 10.77 17.76
N LEU A 268 8.82 11.67 17.39
CA LEU A 268 9.07 12.82 16.50
C LEU A 268 9.12 14.16 17.26
N GLN A 269 8.82 14.16 18.56
CA GLN A 269 8.72 15.38 19.36
C GLN A 269 10.07 16.02 19.64
N ASP A 270 11.15 15.24 19.65
CA ASP A 270 12.51 15.71 19.91
C ASP A 270 13.17 16.43 18.71
N LEU A 271 12.50 16.44 17.54
CA LEU A 271 13.00 17.12 16.34
C LEU A 271 13.17 18.62 16.58
N GLU A 272 14.32 19.16 16.17
CA GLU A 272 14.61 20.59 16.22
C GLU A 272 13.70 21.38 15.26
N LYS A 273 13.50 22.67 15.54
CA LYS A 273 12.61 23.52 14.74
C LYS A 273 12.97 23.54 13.25
N ASP A 274 14.26 23.59 12.92
CA ASP A 274 14.72 23.59 11.53
C ASP A 274 14.55 22.22 10.87
N GLN A 275 14.74 21.12 11.62
CA GLN A 275 14.46 19.76 11.15
C GLN A 275 12.98 19.58 10.83
N ARG A 276 12.09 19.99 11.75
CA ARG A 276 10.63 19.91 11.57
C ARG A 276 10.19 20.64 10.31
N LYS A 277 10.69 21.86 10.12
CA LYS A 277 10.39 22.66 8.92
C LYS A 277 10.87 21.98 7.65
N ASN A 278 12.12 21.50 7.60
CA ASN A 278 12.66 20.85 6.41
C ASN A 278 11.92 19.54 6.08
N VAL A 279 11.55 18.77 7.10
CA VAL A 279 10.75 17.54 6.95
C VAL A 279 9.36 17.89 6.44
N LEU A 280 8.69 18.91 7.00
CA LEU A 280 7.38 19.37 6.54
C LEU A 280 7.43 19.82 5.08
N ASP A 281 8.42 20.63 4.70
CA ASP A 281 8.59 21.12 3.33
C ASP A 281 8.83 19.94 2.36
N SER A 282 9.62 18.94 2.75
CA SER A 282 9.80 17.70 1.97
C SER A 282 8.49 16.93 1.81
N LEU A 283 7.75 16.72 2.91
CA LEU A 283 6.47 16.01 2.88
C LEU A 283 5.42 16.71 2.03
N VAL A 284 5.31 18.05 2.12
CA VAL A 284 4.42 18.85 1.26
C VAL A 284 4.77 18.67 -0.20
N LYS A 285 6.06 18.62 -0.54
CA LYS A 285 6.52 18.32 -1.90
C LYS A 285 6.06 16.93 -2.35
N HIS A 286 6.29 15.90 -1.54
CA HIS A 286 5.86 14.53 -1.86
C HIS A 286 4.34 14.39 -2.00
N LEU A 287 3.56 15.11 -1.18
CA LEU A 287 2.10 15.15 -1.27
C LEU A 287 1.61 15.77 -2.59
N LYS A 288 2.30 16.80 -3.09
CA LYS A 288 1.98 17.45 -4.37
C LYS A 288 2.41 16.65 -5.58
N GLU A 289 3.58 16.02 -5.50
CA GLU A 289 4.18 15.24 -6.59
C GLU A 289 3.64 13.81 -6.67
N GLY A 290 2.92 13.34 -5.65
CA GLY A 290 2.40 11.96 -5.61
C GLY A 290 3.48 10.90 -5.37
N THR A 291 4.63 11.29 -4.83
CA THR A 291 5.82 10.43 -4.67
C THR A 291 5.93 9.79 -3.27
N LEU A 292 4.86 9.82 -2.48
CA LEU A 292 4.84 9.24 -1.12
C LEU A 292 5.12 7.73 -1.09
N LYS A 293 4.64 6.97 -2.08
CA LYS A 293 4.91 5.52 -2.16
C LYS A 293 6.41 5.25 -2.37
N GLU A 294 7.08 6.06 -3.19
CA GLU A 294 8.53 5.95 -3.40
C GLU A 294 9.31 6.33 -2.14
N LEU A 295 8.89 7.40 -1.45
CA LEU A 295 9.47 7.78 -0.17
C LEU A 295 9.30 6.66 0.87
N GLU A 296 8.12 6.04 0.94
CA GLU A 296 7.84 4.92 1.83
C GLU A 296 8.75 3.71 1.53
N GLU A 297 8.93 3.35 0.24
CA GLU A 297 9.88 2.30 -0.17
C GLU A 297 11.31 2.60 0.29
N ARG A 298 11.73 3.86 0.22
CA ARG A 298 13.06 4.29 0.65
C ARG A 298 13.21 4.25 2.17
N VAL A 299 12.21 4.71 2.93
CA VAL A 299 12.19 4.58 4.40
C VAL A 299 12.27 3.10 4.81
N MET A 300 11.51 2.23 4.15
CA MET A 300 11.58 0.78 4.41
C MET A 300 12.96 0.20 4.12
N LYS A 301 13.59 0.60 3.01
CA LYS A 301 14.95 0.18 2.69
C LYS A 301 15.93 0.59 3.79
N VAL A 302 15.85 1.84 4.28
CA VAL A 302 16.67 2.31 5.39
C VAL A 302 16.39 1.52 6.67
N LEU A 303 15.14 1.19 6.98
CA LEU A 303 14.78 0.35 8.14
C LEU A 303 15.36 -1.07 8.07
N LEU A 304 15.49 -1.63 6.87
CA LEU A 304 16.05 -2.96 6.66
C LEU A 304 17.58 -2.96 6.66
N THR A 305 18.20 -1.98 5.98
CA THR A 305 19.64 -1.95 5.72
C THR A 305 20.43 -1.09 6.72
N GLU A 306 19.74 -0.19 7.43
CA GLU A 306 20.35 0.84 8.29
C GLU A 306 21.27 1.82 7.53
N GLU A 307 21.19 1.81 6.20
CA GLU A 307 22.01 2.63 5.30
C GLU A 307 21.16 3.75 4.69
N LEU A 308 21.68 4.98 4.77
CA LEU A 308 21.09 6.12 4.07
C LEU A 308 21.43 6.02 2.57
N ASP A 309 20.47 6.32 1.71
CA ASP A 309 20.76 6.48 0.28
C ASP A 309 21.47 7.82 0.00
N ASP A 310 22.03 7.99 -1.21
CA ASP A 310 22.71 9.25 -1.61
C ASP A 310 21.76 10.46 -1.71
N SER A 311 20.48 10.29 -1.41
CA SER A 311 19.54 11.40 -1.45
C SER A 311 19.77 12.35 -0.29
N LYS A 312 19.37 13.61 -0.50
CA LYS A 312 19.33 14.63 0.54
C LYS A 312 17.92 14.85 1.05
N ASP A 313 17.11 13.78 1.11
CA ASP A 313 15.74 13.89 1.59
C ASP A 313 15.73 14.16 3.11
N PRO A 314 15.15 15.29 3.57
CA PRO A 314 15.05 15.59 4.99
C PRO A 314 14.32 14.51 5.79
N VAL A 315 13.37 13.79 5.17
CA VAL A 315 12.61 12.73 5.84
C VAL A 315 13.49 11.53 6.17
N LEU A 316 14.44 11.17 5.29
CA LEU A 316 15.37 10.08 5.57
C LEU A 316 16.47 10.52 6.54
N SER A 317 16.86 11.79 6.50
CA SER A 317 17.92 12.34 7.35
C SER A 317 17.57 12.26 8.84
N ILE A 318 16.29 12.45 9.21
CA ILE A 318 15.84 12.38 10.61
C ILE A 318 15.81 10.96 11.18
N LEU A 319 16.02 9.93 10.34
CA LEU A 319 16.14 8.54 10.78
C LEU A 319 17.49 8.27 11.45
N PHE A 320 18.41 9.23 11.41
CA PHE A 320 19.73 9.15 12.00
C PHE A 320 19.92 10.24 13.05
N SER A 321 20.66 9.93 14.11
CA SER A 321 21.10 10.93 15.08
C SER A 321 22.15 11.87 14.46
N SER A 322 22.44 12.99 15.12
CA SER A 322 23.53 13.88 14.72
C SER A 322 24.91 13.20 14.68
N GLY A 323 25.07 12.10 15.42
CA GLY A 323 26.27 11.25 15.39
C GLY A 323 26.25 10.17 14.29
N GLY A 324 25.22 10.13 13.44
CA GLY A 324 25.08 9.16 12.35
C GLY A 324 24.55 7.78 12.78
N SER A 325 24.07 7.63 14.02
CA SER A 325 23.48 6.36 14.47
C SER A 325 22.04 6.24 13.98
N PHE A 326 21.68 5.07 13.44
CA PHE A 326 20.31 4.78 13.01
C PHE A 326 19.34 4.73 14.20
N MET A 327 18.16 5.33 14.03
CA MET A 327 17.11 5.47 15.04
C MET A 327 15.85 4.73 14.60
N ALA A 328 15.82 3.40 14.83
CA ALA A 328 14.70 2.54 14.43
C ALA A 328 13.30 3.07 14.86
N PRO A 329 13.10 3.55 16.11
CA PRO A 329 11.79 4.07 16.53
C PRO A 329 11.27 5.25 15.67
N LYS A 330 12.17 6.14 15.23
CA LYS A 330 11.83 7.26 14.32
C LYS A 330 11.43 6.74 12.95
N GLY A 331 12.13 5.73 12.44
CA GLY A 331 11.80 5.09 11.17
C GLY A 331 10.43 4.43 11.22
N ASP A 332 10.11 3.71 12.29
CA ASP A 332 8.79 3.09 12.48
C ASP A 332 7.68 4.15 12.59
N ALA A 333 7.93 5.26 13.31
CA ALA A 333 6.98 6.37 13.42
C ALA A 333 6.72 7.06 12.06
N ILE A 334 7.77 7.36 11.30
CA ILE A 334 7.65 7.93 9.94
C ILE A 334 6.94 6.95 9.01
N LEU A 335 7.25 5.66 9.07
CA LEU A 335 6.57 4.65 8.26
C LEU A 335 5.08 4.58 8.60
N GLY A 336 4.71 4.59 9.89
CA GLY A 336 3.32 4.63 10.33
C GLY A 336 2.57 5.89 9.84
N PHE A 337 3.25 7.03 9.83
CA PHE A 337 2.71 8.27 9.28
C PHE A 337 2.54 8.22 7.75
N LEU A 338 3.54 7.72 7.02
CA LEU A 338 3.45 7.57 5.56
C LEU A 338 2.33 6.61 5.16
N GLN A 339 2.11 5.53 5.91
CA GLN A 339 0.97 4.62 5.70
C GLN A 339 -0.36 5.37 5.77
N ALA A 340 -0.54 6.22 6.78
CA ALA A 340 -1.75 7.03 6.91
C ALA A 340 -1.91 8.03 5.75
N LEU A 341 -0.84 8.70 5.33
CA LEU A 341 -0.89 9.58 4.17
C LEU A 341 -1.26 8.82 2.89
N ILE A 342 -0.68 7.64 2.67
CA ILE A 342 -0.93 6.85 1.46
C ILE A 342 -2.37 6.33 1.43
N GLU A 343 -2.96 5.99 2.58
CA GLU A 343 -4.36 5.55 2.66
C GLU A 343 -5.35 6.66 2.23
N LEU A 344 -4.99 7.94 2.39
CA LEU A 344 -5.84 9.07 1.99
C LEU A 344 -6.05 9.17 0.47
N LYS A 345 -5.20 8.54 -0.36
CA LYS A 345 -5.22 8.62 -1.83
C LYS A 345 -4.87 10.04 -2.35
N GLU A 346 -4.52 10.12 -3.63
CA GLU A 346 -3.83 11.25 -4.25
C GLU A 346 -4.50 12.63 -4.06
N GLU A 347 -5.82 12.74 -4.20
CA GLU A 347 -6.52 14.04 -4.16
C GLU A 347 -6.63 14.59 -2.74
N ARG A 348 -6.85 13.71 -1.75
CA ARG A 348 -6.85 14.12 -0.34
C ARG A 348 -5.43 14.50 0.09
N GLN A 349 -4.41 13.80 -0.41
CA GLN A 349 -3.01 14.17 -0.20
C GLN A 349 -2.69 15.56 -0.77
N MET A 350 -3.14 15.86 -1.99
CA MET A 350 -2.96 17.18 -2.59
C MET A 350 -3.70 18.27 -1.80
N LEU A 351 -4.96 18.06 -1.43
CA LEU A 351 -5.72 19.01 -0.61
C LEU A 351 -5.11 19.19 0.78
N LEU A 352 -4.53 18.14 1.35
CA LEU A 352 -3.82 18.20 2.62
C LEU A 352 -2.57 19.07 2.49
N ALA A 353 -1.82 18.98 1.39
CA ALA A 353 -0.71 19.89 1.12
C ALA A 353 -1.16 21.36 1.08
N VAL A 354 -2.31 21.64 0.43
CA VAL A 354 -2.89 23.00 0.41
C VAL A 354 -3.31 23.44 1.82
N ALA A 355 -3.90 22.55 2.61
CA ALA A 355 -4.27 22.84 4.00
C ALA A 355 -3.04 23.15 4.88
N VAL A 356 -1.88 22.55 4.62
CA VAL A 356 -0.61 22.92 5.27
C VAL A 356 -0.22 24.36 4.90
N GLU A 357 -0.22 24.69 3.61
CA GLU A 357 0.22 26.00 3.10
C GLU A 357 -0.68 27.16 3.55
N GLU A 358 -1.99 26.92 3.55
CA GLU A 358 -3.01 27.87 3.99
C GLU A 358 -3.20 27.89 5.51
N LYS A 359 -2.40 27.10 6.26
CA LYS A 359 -2.44 26.99 7.73
C LYS A 359 -3.81 26.57 8.30
N LEU A 360 -4.50 25.69 7.57
CA LEU A 360 -5.84 25.19 7.89
C LEU A 360 -5.83 23.85 8.67
N LEU A 361 -4.65 23.35 9.04
CA LEU A 361 -4.51 22.06 9.74
C LEU A 361 -5.27 22.02 11.07
N SER A 362 -5.22 23.09 11.87
CA SER A 362 -5.89 23.14 13.18
C SER A 362 -7.41 23.13 13.06
N GLU A 363 -7.96 23.83 12.07
CA GLU A 363 -9.39 23.84 11.78
C GLU A 363 -9.84 22.45 11.33
N THR A 364 -9.13 21.85 10.37
CA THR A 364 -9.40 20.51 9.86
C THR A 364 -9.31 19.46 10.96
N MET A 365 -8.30 19.54 11.83
CA MET A 365 -8.14 18.64 12.98
C MET A 365 -9.33 18.71 13.94
N THR A 366 -9.85 19.91 14.21
CA THR A 366 -11.00 20.08 15.11
C THR A 366 -12.24 19.41 14.52
N LEU A 367 -12.47 19.57 13.22
CA LEU A 367 -13.58 18.94 12.51
C LEU A 367 -13.48 17.40 12.56
N VAL A 368 -12.32 16.85 12.24
CA VAL A 368 -12.07 15.40 12.25
C VAL A 368 -12.22 14.80 13.65
N LYS A 369 -11.69 15.49 14.68
CA LYS A 369 -11.86 15.07 16.09
C LYS A 369 -13.33 14.99 16.49
N ASN A 370 -14.12 15.99 16.13
CA ASN A 370 -15.54 16.01 16.45
C ASN A 370 -16.28 14.83 15.82
N ILE A 371 -15.97 14.51 14.56
CA ILE A 371 -16.55 13.35 13.86
C ILE A 371 -16.15 12.04 14.54
N LEU A 372 -14.85 11.82 14.78
CA LEU A 372 -14.36 10.59 15.40
C LEU A 372 -14.86 10.40 16.83
N ASN A 373 -14.99 11.46 17.62
CA ASN A 373 -15.59 11.38 18.96
C ASN A 373 -17.02 10.82 18.91
N GLN A 374 -17.83 11.25 17.95
CA GLN A 374 -19.21 10.79 17.81
C GLN A 374 -19.31 9.32 17.35
N THR A 375 -18.32 8.81 16.62
CA THR A 375 -18.31 7.39 16.23
C THR A 375 -18.21 6.43 17.42
N SER A 376 -17.74 6.93 18.58
CA SER A 376 -17.64 6.18 19.83
C SER A 376 -18.89 6.30 20.72
N GLU A 377 -19.88 7.13 20.33
CA GLU A 377 -21.15 7.28 21.05
C GLU A 377 -22.15 6.17 20.67
N ARG A 378 -23.06 5.80 21.59
CA ARG A 378 -24.09 4.77 21.32
C ARG A 378 -25.08 5.17 20.21
N GLU A 379 -25.33 6.47 20.08
CA GLU A 379 -26.20 7.05 19.05
C GLU A 379 -25.45 8.19 18.38
N PRO A 380 -24.65 7.89 17.33
CA PRO A 380 -23.86 8.91 16.64
C PRO A 380 -24.79 9.96 16.03
N LYS A 381 -24.52 11.22 16.35
CA LYS A 381 -25.28 12.32 15.77
C LYS A 381 -24.86 12.53 14.32
N PRO A 382 -25.81 12.92 13.46
CA PRO A 382 -25.50 13.28 12.10
C PRO A 382 -24.70 14.60 12.02
N PHE A 383 -23.76 14.70 11.07
CA PHE A 383 -23.15 15.97 10.69
C PHE A 383 -23.73 16.48 9.38
N SER A 384 -24.08 17.77 9.32
CA SER A 384 -24.34 18.46 8.06
C SER A 384 -23.12 19.31 7.73
N LEU A 385 -22.46 18.98 6.62
CA LEU A 385 -21.32 19.73 6.10
C LEU A 385 -21.62 20.18 4.68
N LYS A 386 -21.31 21.44 4.40
CA LYS A 386 -21.33 22.02 3.05
C LYS A 386 -19.92 22.12 2.52
N ALA A 387 -19.74 21.88 1.23
CA ALA A 387 -18.45 21.87 0.54
C ALA A 387 -17.89 23.29 0.30
N ASP A 388 -17.84 24.11 1.36
CA ASP A 388 -17.64 25.56 1.25
C ASP A 388 -16.18 25.97 1.55
N SER A 389 -15.38 25.05 2.08
CA SER A 389 -13.98 25.27 2.45
C SER A 389 -13.14 24.01 2.33
N ILE A 390 -11.81 24.17 2.26
CA ILE A 390 -10.85 23.06 2.13
C ILE A 390 -11.00 22.03 3.27
N PRO A 391 -11.11 22.42 4.57
CA PRO A 391 -11.32 21.46 5.66
C PRO A 391 -12.59 20.63 5.50
N HIS A 392 -13.68 21.26 5.07
CA HIS A 392 -14.95 20.58 4.85
C HIS A 392 -14.85 19.60 3.68
N ILE A 393 -14.21 20.02 2.59
CA ILE A 393 -13.99 19.16 1.41
C ILE A 393 -13.12 17.95 1.78
N LEU A 394 -12.02 18.14 2.49
CA LEU A 394 -11.16 17.04 2.95
C LEU A 394 -11.94 16.00 3.74
N VAL A 395 -12.83 16.46 4.62
CA VAL A 395 -13.68 15.61 5.46
C VAL A 395 -14.79 14.94 4.66
N ILE A 396 -15.49 15.68 3.80
CA ILE A 396 -16.55 15.15 2.92
C ILE A 396 -15.97 14.05 2.04
N MET A 397 -14.77 14.24 1.50
CA MET A 397 -14.11 13.23 0.69
C MET A 397 -13.84 11.94 1.46
N CYS A 398 -13.71 11.93 2.79
CA CYS A 398 -13.53 10.69 3.55
C CYS A 398 -14.79 9.83 3.63
N ASP A 399 -15.96 10.36 3.27
CA ASP A 399 -17.20 9.59 3.19
C ASP A 399 -17.53 9.18 1.74
N PRO A 400 -17.43 7.89 1.38
CA PRO A 400 -17.75 7.42 0.04
C PRO A 400 -19.26 7.48 -0.29
N GLU A 401 -20.14 7.66 0.70
CA GLU A 401 -21.59 7.72 0.54
C GLU A 401 -22.18 9.13 0.66
N TYR A 402 -21.33 10.17 0.65
CA TYR A 402 -21.77 11.55 0.78
C TYR A 402 -22.74 11.94 -0.34
N GLN A 403 -23.79 12.66 0.03
CA GLN A 403 -24.71 13.33 -0.87
C GLN A 403 -24.98 14.73 -0.31
N GLU A 404 -25.03 15.75 -1.18
CA GLU A 404 -25.42 17.10 -0.79
C GLU A 404 -26.80 17.04 -0.11
N ASP A 405 -26.94 17.67 1.06
CA ASP A 405 -28.11 17.61 1.96
C ASP A 405 -28.35 16.31 2.75
N LYS A 406 -27.51 15.28 2.59
CA LYS A 406 -27.54 14.09 3.45
C LYS A 406 -26.60 14.27 4.64
N GLU A 407 -27.11 13.88 5.80
CA GLU A 407 -26.35 13.85 7.03
C GLU A 407 -25.26 12.77 7.02
N LEU A 408 -24.02 13.16 7.32
CA LEU A 408 -22.89 12.25 7.56
C LEU A 408 -23.15 11.43 8.82
N LYS A 409 -23.29 10.12 8.67
CA LYS A 409 -23.39 9.16 9.78
C LYS A 409 -22.27 8.14 9.64
N VAL A 410 -21.22 8.35 10.41
CA VAL A 410 -20.03 7.49 10.40
C VAL A 410 -20.11 6.54 11.59
N THR A 411 -19.89 5.26 11.33
CA THR A 411 -19.74 4.24 12.38
C THR A 411 -18.30 3.77 12.44
N TRP A 412 -17.80 3.38 13.62
CA TRP A 412 -16.38 3.03 13.81
C TRP A 412 -15.87 1.96 12.83
N ASN A 413 -16.70 0.97 12.50
CA ASN A 413 -16.32 -0.15 11.62
C ASN A 413 -16.55 0.12 10.12
N SER A 414 -16.88 1.36 9.75
CA SER A 414 -17.11 1.73 8.34
C SER A 414 -15.79 2.06 7.63
N GLU A 415 -15.75 1.85 6.30
CA GLU A 415 -14.62 2.28 5.46
C GLU A 415 -14.38 3.80 5.58
N ALA A 416 -15.45 4.58 5.74
CA ALA A 416 -15.37 6.01 6.00
C ALA A 416 -14.58 6.31 7.29
N CYS A 417 -14.84 5.57 8.37
CA CYS A 417 -14.12 5.78 9.63
C CYS A 417 -12.62 5.48 9.50
N HIS A 418 -12.23 4.44 8.74
CA HIS A 418 -10.82 4.16 8.49
C HIS A 418 -10.11 5.33 7.78
N LEU A 419 -10.78 5.99 6.83
CA LEU A 419 -10.28 7.19 6.17
C LEU A 419 -10.22 8.39 7.12
N PHE A 420 -11.20 8.56 8.01
CA PHE A 420 -11.13 9.58 9.07
C PHE A 420 -9.99 9.33 10.05
N CYS A 421 -9.74 8.08 10.43
CA CYS A 421 -8.59 7.72 11.27
C CYS A 421 -7.27 8.02 10.56
N ALA A 422 -7.14 7.68 9.27
CA ALA A 422 -5.98 8.05 8.45
C ALA A 422 -5.76 9.57 8.40
N LEU A 423 -6.84 10.33 8.19
CA LEU A 423 -6.78 11.80 8.14
C LEU A 423 -6.39 12.39 9.50
N TYR A 424 -6.92 11.83 10.58
CA TYR A 424 -6.57 12.22 11.94
C TYR A 424 -5.09 11.99 12.25
N ILE A 425 -4.56 10.82 11.92
CA ILE A 425 -3.12 10.50 12.08
C ILE A 425 -2.28 11.48 11.27
N ALA A 426 -2.64 11.70 10.01
CA ALA A 426 -1.92 12.61 9.12
C ALA A 426 -1.88 14.04 9.67
N LEU A 427 -3.03 14.57 10.08
CA LEU A 427 -3.13 15.92 10.65
C LEU A 427 -2.36 16.04 11.97
N SER A 428 -2.33 14.98 12.80
CA SER A 428 -1.65 14.98 14.10
C SER A 428 -0.15 15.19 13.94
N VAL A 429 0.47 14.43 13.02
CA VAL A 429 1.90 14.52 12.74
C VAL A 429 2.24 15.81 11.98
N LEU A 430 1.42 16.21 11.00
CA LEU A 430 1.64 17.47 10.28
C LEU A 430 1.56 18.68 11.21
N LEU A 431 0.65 18.68 12.20
CA LEU A 431 0.58 19.72 13.23
C LEU A 431 1.77 19.72 14.19
N LEU A 432 2.42 18.56 14.41
CA LEU A 432 3.64 18.48 15.21
C LEU A 432 4.85 19.09 14.46
N LEU A 433 4.87 18.95 13.14
CA LEU A 433 5.93 19.41 12.25
C LEU A 433 5.78 20.89 11.82
N ALA A 434 4.55 21.42 11.78
CA ALA A 434 4.23 22.82 11.49
C ALA A 434 4.46 23.74 12.69
#